data_AF-A0A6A3R0P7-F1
#
_entry.id   AF-A0A6A3R0P7-F1
#
_cell.length_a   1.000
_cell.length_b   1.000
_cell.length_c   1.000
_cell.angle_alpha   90.00
_cell.angle_beta   90.00
_cell.angle_gamma   90.00
#
_symmetry.space_group_name_H-M   'P 1'
#
loop_
_entity.id
_entity.type
_entity.pdbx_description
1 polymer ?
#
loop_
_entity_poly.entity_id
_entity_poly.type
_entity_poly.pdbx_seq_one_letter_code
_entity_poly.pdbx_strand_id
1 'polypeptide(L)'
;MMPEEVEGAFALPFFARVVSMGQETVYFRSLEGGEGSVQRPTALRRTIKASSVNKCCRQSLGRRPVVVTTVDNFVLGQVVQLDEDKVTVESDGTEIEGPVSDVTEVAPVVALLLMNVVFEKEEWSFEEVESIGAQVLDRILGRGGCSATRDIDAILGGLVSADCIPDAQSMRKWIDPSTGLKETF
;
A
#
# COMPACT_ATOMS: atom_id res chain seq x y z
N MET A 1 13.84 -4.59 -2.52
CA MET A 1 14.18 -4.31 -3.93
C MET A 1 13.02 -3.54 -4.53
N MET A 2 13.32 -2.56 -5.38
CA MET A 2 12.30 -1.89 -6.18
C MET A 2 12.20 -2.58 -7.55
N PRO A 3 11.00 -2.75 -8.14
CA PRO A 3 10.87 -3.45 -9.41
C PRO A 3 11.64 -2.80 -10.56
N GLU A 4 11.69 -1.47 -10.61
CA GLU A 4 12.39 -0.72 -11.66
C GLU A 4 13.93 -0.80 -11.57
N GLU A 5 14.46 -1.35 -10.48
CA GLU A 5 15.90 -1.47 -10.23
C GLU A 5 16.48 -2.85 -10.57
N VAL A 6 15.65 -3.81 -10.99
CA VAL A 6 16.04 -5.21 -11.14
C VAL A 6 15.70 -5.76 -12.52
N GLU A 7 16.43 -6.79 -12.94
CA GLU A 7 16.02 -7.62 -14.08
C GLU A 7 15.03 -8.68 -13.58
N GLY A 8 13.77 -8.55 -13.99
CA GLY A 8 12.66 -9.45 -13.68
C GLY A 8 11.31 -8.74 -13.76
N ALA A 9 10.21 -9.50 -13.75
CA ALA A 9 8.86 -8.95 -13.77
C ALA A 9 8.26 -8.99 -12.35
N PHE A 10 8.42 -7.89 -11.61
CA PHE A 10 7.85 -7.74 -10.26
C PHE A 10 6.83 -6.60 -10.28
N ALA A 11 5.63 -6.82 -9.74
CA ALA A 11 4.58 -5.81 -9.73
C ALA A 11 4.73 -4.81 -8.57
N LEU A 12 5.41 -5.23 -7.49
CA LEU A 12 5.49 -4.51 -6.22
C LEU A 12 6.91 -4.59 -5.68
N PRO A 13 7.35 -3.60 -4.89
CA PRO A 13 8.55 -3.73 -4.06
C PRO A 13 8.51 -5.00 -3.22
N PHE A 14 9.66 -5.65 -3.06
CA PHE A 14 9.74 -6.99 -2.48
C PHE A 14 11.04 -7.20 -1.71
N PHE A 15 11.02 -8.14 -0.76
CA PHE A 15 12.24 -8.64 -0.12
C PHE A 15 12.83 -9.80 -0.91
N ALA A 16 14.15 -9.90 -0.95
CA ALA A 16 14.84 -10.98 -1.65
C ALA A 16 16.05 -11.47 -0.86
N ARG A 17 16.40 -12.74 -1.06
CA ARG A 17 17.67 -13.31 -0.57
C ARG A 17 18.67 -13.35 -1.71
N VAL A 18 19.93 -13.05 -1.41
CA VAL A 18 21.03 -13.28 -2.35
C VAL A 18 21.23 -14.79 -2.51
N VAL A 19 21.32 -15.25 -3.76
CA VAL A 19 21.57 -16.65 -4.12
C VAL A 19 23.03 -16.84 -4.53
N SER A 20 23.54 -15.91 -5.34
CA SER A 20 24.94 -15.89 -5.76
C SER A 20 25.38 -14.46 -6.09
N MET A 21 26.69 -14.24 -6.12
CA MET A 21 27.28 -12.93 -6.41
C MET A 21 28.37 -13.09 -7.46
N GLY A 22 28.26 -12.32 -8.55
CA GLY A 22 29.35 -12.07 -9.49
C GLY A 22 30.20 -10.86 -9.05
N GLN A 23 31.03 -10.38 -9.96
CA GLN A 23 31.81 -9.16 -9.74
C GLN A 23 30.90 -7.94 -9.64
N GLU A 24 30.07 -7.69 -10.66
CA GLU A 24 29.18 -6.51 -10.75
C GLU A 24 27.70 -6.84 -10.52
N THR A 25 27.29 -8.10 -10.60
CA THR A 25 25.88 -8.51 -10.52
C THR A 25 25.61 -9.39 -9.31
N VAL A 26 24.48 -9.17 -8.66
CA VAL A 26 23.94 -10.00 -7.58
C VAL A 26 22.70 -10.72 -8.09
N TYR A 27 22.68 -12.04 -7.96
CA TYR A 27 21.51 -12.86 -8.29
C TYR A 27 20.73 -13.14 -7.01
N PHE A 28 19.41 -13.01 -7.07
CA PHE A 28 18.55 -13.14 -5.91
C PHE A 28 17.32 -14.00 -6.21
N ARG A 29 16.69 -14.45 -5.13
CA ARG A 29 15.34 -15.03 -5.14
C ARG A 29 14.45 -14.23 -4.21
N SER A 30 13.35 -13.72 -4.74
CA SER A 30 12.33 -13.00 -3.97
C SER A 30 11.72 -13.92 -2.91
N LEU A 31 11.34 -13.35 -1.76
CA LEU A 31 10.64 -14.08 -0.71
C LEU A 31 9.18 -14.37 -1.09
N GLU A 32 8.61 -13.58 -1.99
CA GLU A 32 7.26 -13.74 -2.53
C GLU A 32 7.25 -14.63 -3.81
N GLY A 33 8.43 -15.10 -4.23
CA GLY A 33 8.60 -15.91 -5.43
C GLY A 33 9.16 -15.12 -6.61
N GLY A 34 9.81 -15.83 -7.54
CA GLY A 34 10.55 -15.24 -8.65
C GLY A 34 12.04 -15.06 -8.36
N GLU A 35 12.82 -15.02 -9.42
CA GLU A 35 14.27 -14.84 -9.41
C GLU A 35 14.63 -13.67 -10.32
N GLY A 36 15.77 -13.03 -10.04
CA GLY A 36 16.22 -11.89 -10.80
C GLY A 36 17.66 -11.54 -10.51
N SER A 37 18.09 -10.46 -11.16
CA SER A 37 19.45 -9.94 -11.03
C SER A 37 19.42 -8.43 -10.75
N VAL A 38 20.45 -7.92 -10.09
CA VAL A 38 20.63 -6.50 -9.83
C VAL A 38 22.09 -6.12 -9.77
N GLN A 39 22.42 -4.88 -10.12
CA GLN A 39 23.77 -4.33 -9.98
C GLN A 39 24.18 -4.28 -8.51
N ARG A 40 25.43 -4.66 -8.23
CA ARG A 40 25.99 -4.76 -6.87
C ARG A 40 25.89 -3.45 -6.07
N PRO A 41 26.17 -2.25 -6.63
CA PRO A 41 25.96 -1.00 -5.91
C PRO A 41 24.51 -0.79 -5.48
N THR A 42 23.56 -1.17 -6.34
CA THR A 42 22.12 -1.10 -6.01
C THR A 42 21.74 -2.10 -4.92
N ALA A 43 22.22 -3.34 -5.00
CA ALA A 43 21.99 -4.34 -3.94
C ALA A 43 22.51 -3.87 -2.57
N LEU A 44 23.69 -3.22 -2.53
CA LEU A 44 24.27 -2.69 -1.30
C LEU A 44 23.39 -1.59 -0.69
N ARG A 45 22.89 -0.64 -1.50
CA ARG A 45 21.96 0.40 -1.02
C ARG A 45 20.62 -0.15 -0.53
N ARG A 46 20.22 -1.34 -1.00
CA ARG A 46 18.95 -2.01 -0.66
C ARG A 46 19.11 -3.11 0.37
N THR A 47 20.24 -3.17 1.08
CA THR A 47 20.48 -4.14 2.14
C THR A 47 19.65 -3.79 3.37
N ILE A 48 18.90 -4.76 3.87
CA ILE A 48 18.08 -4.63 5.08
C ILE A 48 18.37 -5.79 6.03
N LYS A 49 18.18 -5.58 7.34
CA LYS A 49 18.34 -6.63 8.34
C LYS A 49 17.23 -7.68 8.22
N ALA A 50 17.58 -8.94 8.47
CA ALA A 50 16.60 -10.03 8.52
C ALA A 50 15.51 -9.82 9.59
N SER A 51 15.82 -9.11 10.68
CA SER A 51 14.85 -8.73 11.70
C SER A 51 13.71 -7.87 11.15
N SER A 52 14.02 -6.91 10.28
CA SER A 52 13.02 -6.03 9.66
C SER A 52 12.14 -6.81 8.68
N VAL A 53 12.72 -7.75 7.94
CA VAL A 53 11.97 -8.66 7.06
C VAL A 53 10.97 -9.49 7.86
N ASN A 54 11.38 -10.02 9.02
CA ASN A 54 10.50 -10.82 9.87
C ASN A 54 9.36 -9.99 10.48
N LYS A 55 9.63 -8.73 10.85
CA LYS A 55 8.59 -7.81 11.35
C LYS A 55 7.50 -7.52 10.31
N CYS A 56 7.88 -7.47 9.03
CA CYS A 56 6.93 -7.24 7.94
C CYS A 56 6.31 -8.55 7.40
N CYS A 57 6.28 -9.64 8.19
CA CYS A 57 5.79 -10.95 7.75
C CYS A 57 6.43 -11.46 6.44
N ARG A 58 7.67 -11.04 6.15
CA ARG A 58 8.45 -11.37 4.95
C ARG A 58 7.89 -10.83 3.63
N GLN A 59 6.95 -9.89 3.69
CA GLN A 59 6.37 -9.18 2.55
C GLN A 59 6.75 -7.70 2.65
N SER A 60 7.25 -7.11 1.57
CA SER A 60 7.57 -5.68 1.62
C SER A 60 6.28 -4.87 1.55
N LEU A 61 6.10 -3.93 2.47
CA LEU A 61 4.96 -3.00 2.45
C LEU A 61 5.16 -1.83 1.48
N GLY A 62 6.33 -1.67 0.86
CA GLY A 62 6.63 -0.54 -0.01
C GLY A 62 5.61 -0.39 -1.14
N ARG A 63 5.09 0.84 -1.33
CA ARG A 63 4.07 1.19 -2.33
C ARG A 63 2.74 0.45 -2.20
N ARG A 64 2.52 -0.30 -1.11
CA ARG A 64 1.24 -0.98 -0.91
C ARG A 64 0.17 0.00 -0.45
N PRO A 65 -1.08 -0.16 -0.95
CA PRO A 65 -2.25 0.42 -0.33
C PRO A 65 -2.46 -0.17 1.07
N VAL A 66 -2.61 0.69 2.06
CA VAL A 66 -2.76 0.25 3.45
C VAL A 66 -3.78 1.09 4.20
N VAL A 67 -4.29 0.52 5.29
CA VAL A 67 -4.78 1.27 6.44
C VAL A 67 -3.72 1.22 7.54
N VAL A 68 -3.37 2.38 8.10
CA VAL A 68 -2.50 2.49 9.27
C VAL A 68 -3.34 2.83 10.49
N THR A 69 -3.15 2.07 11.56
CA THR A 69 -3.75 2.33 12.87
C THR A 69 -2.79 3.23 13.65
N THR A 70 -3.18 4.49 13.84
CA THR A 70 -2.44 5.46 14.67
C THR A 70 -2.94 5.39 16.11
N VAL A 71 -2.56 6.32 16.98
CA VAL A 71 -3.08 6.37 18.36
C VAL A 71 -4.60 6.60 18.33
N ASP A 72 -5.04 7.60 17.57
CA ASP A 72 -6.42 8.11 17.61
C ASP A 72 -7.24 7.78 16.36
N ASN A 73 -6.59 7.39 15.25
CA ASN A 73 -7.26 7.25 13.95
C ASN A 73 -6.89 5.98 13.20
N PHE A 74 -7.77 5.53 12.30
CA PHE A 74 -7.43 4.67 11.17
C PHE A 74 -7.35 5.52 9.90
N VAL A 75 -6.22 5.46 9.20
CA VAL A 75 -5.99 6.29 8.01
C VAL A 75 -5.59 5.42 6.83
N LEU A 76 -6.28 5.61 5.69
CA LEU A 76 -5.97 4.90 4.46
C LEU A 76 -5.03 5.71 3.58
N GLY A 77 -4.14 5.01 2.88
CA GLY A 77 -3.19 5.64 1.98
C GLY A 77 -2.24 4.66 1.33
N GLN A 78 -1.09 5.16 0.89
CA GLN A 78 -0.03 4.35 0.29
C GLN A 78 1.26 4.44 1.09
N VAL A 79 1.91 3.31 1.32
CA VAL A 79 3.26 3.30 1.93
C VAL A 79 4.26 3.93 0.97
N VAL A 80 4.85 5.06 1.36
CA VAL A 80 5.88 5.78 0.58
C VAL A 80 7.29 5.51 1.09
N GLN A 81 7.43 5.15 2.36
CA GLN A 81 8.70 4.78 2.99
C GLN A 81 8.51 3.62 3.97
N LEU A 82 9.51 2.75 4.01
CA LEU A 82 9.58 1.62 4.93
C LEU A 82 10.97 1.60 5.56
N ASP A 83 11.02 1.81 6.87
CA ASP A 83 12.21 1.69 7.70
C ASP A 83 12.17 0.40 8.53
N GLU A 84 13.11 0.21 9.47
CA GLU A 84 13.27 -1.09 10.15
C GLU A 84 12.03 -1.52 10.98
N ASP A 85 11.29 -0.58 11.53
CA ASP A 85 10.11 -0.80 12.38
C ASP A 85 8.96 0.20 12.15
N LYS A 86 9.16 1.16 11.26
CA LYS A 86 8.19 2.20 10.92
C LYS A 86 7.83 2.16 9.44
N VAL A 87 6.59 2.53 9.17
CA VAL A 87 6.13 2.90 7.84
C VAL A 87 5.80 4.38 7.82
N THR A 88 5.97 5.00 6.66
CA THR A 88 5.38 6.29 6.34
C THR A 88 4.35 6.06 5.26
N VAL A 89 3.11 6.44 5.55
CA VAL A 89 1.96 6.37 4.65
C VAL A 89 1.63 7.76 4.16
N GLU A 90 1.55 7.97 2.85
CA GLU A 90 0.97 9.18 2.28
C GLU A 90 -0.55 9.01 2.16
N SER A 91 -1.28 9.98 2.70
CA SER A 91 -2.73 10.07 2.68
C SER A 91 -3.12 11.53 2.41
N ASP A 92 -3.70 11.79 1.24
CA ASP A 92 -4.15 13.13 0.80
C ASP A 92 -3.08 14.23 0.94
N GLY A 93 -1.84 13.92 0.54
CA GLY A 93 -0.70 14.84 0.67
C GLY A 93 -0.14 15.01 2.09
N THR A 94 -0.68 14.29 3.08
CA THR A 94 -0.14 14.22 4.44
C THR A 94 0.65 12.93 4.62
N GLU A 95 1.81 13.01 5.26
CA GLU A 95 2.61 11.84 5.63
C GLU A 95 2.35 11.45 7.08
N ILE A 96 2.02 10.17 7.28
CA ILE A 96 1.63 9.61 8.57
C ILE A 96 2.59 8.48 8.90
N GLU A 97 3.27 8.60 10.04
CA GLU A 97 4.12 7.54 10.56
C GLU A 97 3.33 6.58 11.45
N GLY A 98 3.58 5.27 11.29
CA GLY A 98 3.05 4.23 12.16
C GLY A 98 4.01 3.05 12.29
N PRO A 99 3.87 2.22 13.33
CA PRO A 99 4.67 1.00 13.44
C PRO A 99 4.20 -0.01 12.40
N VAL A 100 5.13 -0.81 11.86
CA VAL A 100 4.83 -1.85 10.85
C VAL A 100 3.75 -2.85 11.33
N SER A 101 3.66 -3.10 12.65
CA SER A 101 2.67 -4.00 13.24
C SER A 101 1.23 -3.53 13.12
N ASP A 102 1.02 -2.23 12.91
CA ASP A 102 -0.29 -1.58 12.97
C ASP A 102 -0.79 -1.22 11.56
N VAL A 103 -0.24 -1.90 10.56
CA VAL A 103 -0.50 -1.68 9.13
C VAL A 103 -1.17 -2.92 8.56
N THR A 104 -2.29 -2.71 7.87
CA THR A 104 -3.00 -3.77 7.16
C THR A 104 -3.14 -3.38 5.69
N GLU A 105 -2.79 -4.30 4.78
CA GLU A 105 -2.94 -4.10 3.34
C GLU A 105 -4.43 -4.08 2.95
N VAL A 106 -4.81 -3.15 2.08
CA VAL A 106 -6.18 -3.01 1.57
C VAL A 106 -6.17 -3.03 0.04
N ALA A 107 -7.33 -3.10 -0.61
CA ALA A 107 -7.37 -2.98 -2.07
C ALA A 107 -6.99 -1.54 -2.51
N PRO A 108 -6.23 -1.35 -3.61
CA PRO A 108 -5.83 -0.02 -4.07
C PRO A 108 -7.00 0.94 -4.28
N VAL A 109 -8.10 0.46 -4.85
CA VAL A 109 -9.29 1.29 -5.09
C VAL A 109 -9.98 1.71 -3.79
N VAL A 110 -9.90 0.90 -2.73
CA VAL A 110 -10.43 1.24 -1.41
C VAL A 110 -9.58 2.33 -0.77
N ALA A 111 -8.25 2.14 -0.76
CA ALA A 111 -7.32 3.16 -0.25
C ALA A 111 -7.48 4.48 -1.00
N LEU A 112 -7.57 4.43 -2.34
CA LEU A 112 -7.81 5.61 -3.15
C LEU A 112 -9.12 6.27 -2.74
N LEU A 113 -10.26 5.57 -2.83
CA LEU A 113 -11.58 6.15 -2.58
C LEU A 113 -11.75 6.76 -1.19
N LEU A 114 -11.11 6.18 -0.17
CA LEU A 114 -11.23 6.61 1.23
C LEU A 114 -10.01 7.39 1.73
N MET A 115 -9.07 7.77 0.86
CA MET A 115 -7.82 8.43 1.26
C MET A 115 -8.04 9.71 2.07
N ASN A 116 -9.13 10.44 1.82
CA ASN A 116 -9.41 11.72 2.47
C ASN A 116 -10.34 11.55 3.68
N VAL A 117 -10.65 10.29 4.05
CA VAL A 117 -11.50 9.96 5.19
C VAL A 117 -10.59 9.62 6.37
N VAL A 118 -10.78 10.33 7.47
CA VAL A 118 -10.13 10.01 8.75
C VAL A 118 -11.16 9.31 9.62
N PHE A 119 -10.89 8.05 9.98
CA PHE A 119 -11.76 7.29 10.88
C PHE A 119 -11.25 7.42 12.31
N GLU A 120 -11.88 8.30 13.09
CA GLU A 120 -11.58 8.52 14.51
C GLU A 120 -11.96 7.28 15.34
N LYS A 121 -11.05 6.79 16.18
CA LYS A 121 -11.27 5.59 17.00
C LYS A 121 -12.33 5.75 18.07
N GLU A 122 -12.64 7.00 18.43
CA GLU A 122 -13.75 7.36 19.30
C GLU A 122 -15.10 6.94 18.71
N GLU A 123 -15.20 6.92 17.37
CA GLU A 123 -16.43 6.62 16.64
C GLU A 123 -16.40 5.28 15.92
N TRP A 124 -15.22 4.86 15.45
CA TRP A 124 -15.05 3.71 14.57
C TRP A 124 -14.19 2.63 15.21
N SER A 125 -14.56 1.38 15.00
CA SER A 125 -13.68 0.23 15.22
C SER A 125 -12.96 -0.17 13.93
N PHE A 126 -11.85 -0.88 14.07
CA PHE A 126 -11.12 -1.41 12.90
C PHE A 126 -12.00 -2.34 12.05
N GLU A 127 -12.82 -3.18 12.68
CA GLU A 127 -13.75 -4.10 12.01
C GLU A 127 -14.79 -3.35 11.14
N GLU A 128 -15.23 -2.18 11.58
CA GLU A 128 -16.13 -1.32 10.80
C GLU A 128 -15.42 -0.71 9.59
N VAL A 129 -14.17 -0.26 9.75
CA VAL A 129 -13.36 0.24 8.64
C VAL A 129 -13.11 -0.86 7.60
N GLU A 130 -12.79 -2.08 8.03
CA GLU A 130 -12.68 -3.24 7.13
C GLU A 130 -14.00 -3.55 6.42
N SER A 131 -15.12 -3.48 7.14
CA SER A 131 -16.47 -3.66 6.59
C SER A 131 -16.80 -2.61 5.53
N ILE A 132 -16.43 -1.34 5.74
CA ILE A 132 -16.56 -0.28 4.72
C ILE A 132 -15.75 -0.65 3.48
N GLY A 133 -14.48 -1.05 3.64
CA GLY A 133 -13.63 -1.47 2.53
C GLY A 133 -14.23 -2.62 1.72
N ALA A 134 -14.80 -3.62 2.40
CA ALA A 134 -15.51 -4.73 1.77
C ALA A 134 -16.75 -4.26 0.99
N GLN A 135 -17.57 -3.39 1.58
CA GLN A 135 -18.76 -2.83 0.93
C GLN A 135 -18.40 -2.00 -0.31
N VAL A 136 -17.31 -1.24 -0.27
CA VAL A 136 -16.79 -0.51 -1.44
C VAL A 136 -16.46 -1.48 -2.58
N LEU A 137 -15.74 -2.57 -2.28
CA LEU A 137 -15.41 -3.60 -3.28
C LEU A 137 -16.66 -4.31 -3.81
N ASP A 138 -17.63 -4.61 -2.94
CA ASP A 138 -18.87 -5.27 -3.34
C ASP A 138 -19.69 -4.41 -4.30
N ARG A 139 -19.77 -3.09 -4.06
CA ARG A 139 -20.44 -2.14 -4.95
C ARG A 139 -19.72 -1.98 -6.29
N ILE A 140 -18.38 -1.94 -6.28
CA ILE A 140 -17.58 -1.87 -7.52
C ILE A 140 -17.73 -3.15 -8.36
N LEU A 141 -17.65 -4.32 -7.72
CA LEU A 141 -17.62 -5.61 -8.40
C LEU A 141 -19.00 -6.22 -8.64
N GLY A 142 -20.07 -5.62 -8.08
CA GLY A 142 -21.43 -6.16 -8.16
C GLY A 142 -21.60 -7.46 -7.36
N ARG A 143 -21.04 -7.48 -6.14
CA ARG A 143 -21.11 -8.61 -5.20
C ARG A 143 -21.97 -8.23 -3.99
N GLY A 144 -22.23 -9.19 -3.10
CA GLY A 144 -23.02 -8.93 -1.89
C GLY A 144 -24.47 -8.47 -2.15
N GLY A 145 -25.04 -8.77 -3.32
CA GLY A 145 -26.37 -8.29 -3.72
C GLY A 145 -26.38 -6.89 -4.35
N CYS A 146 -25.22 -6.25 -4.52
CA CYS A 146 -25.09 -4.96 -5.20
C CYS A 146 -25.02 -5.15 -6.72
N SER A 147 -25.51 -4.15 -7.47
CA SER A 147 -25.20 -4.03 -8.91
C SER A 147 -23.84 -3.35 -9.08
N ALA A 148 -23.00 -3.88 -9.97
CA ALA A 148 -21.69 -3.29 -10.24
C ALA A 148 -21.85 -1.86 -10.76
N THR A 149 -21.11 -0.92 -10.17
CA THR A 149 -21.15 0.49 -10.56
C THR A 149 -19.76 1.13 -10.56
N ARG A 150 -19.62 2.20 -11.34
CA ARG A 150 -18.45 3.09 -11.36
C ARG A 150 -18.75 4.48 -10.78
N ASP A 151 -20.00 4.69 -10.34
CA ASP A 151 -20.48 5.94 -9.78
C ASP A 151 -19.99 6.07 -8.34
N ILE A 152 -19.12 7.06 -8.08
CA ILE A 152 -18.47 7.26 -6.78
C ILE A 152 -19.50 7.57 -5.69
N ASP A 153 -20.53 8.36 -6.01
CA ASP A 153 -21.60 8.69 -5.06
C ASP A 153 -22.39 7.43 -4.67
N ALA A 154 -22.65 6.54 -5.63
CA ALA A 154 -23.30 5.27 -5.34
C ALA A 154 -22.38 4.30 -4.57
N ILE A 155 -21.07 4.33 -4.84
CA ILE A 155 -20.08 3.48 -4.15
C ILE A 155 -19.93 3.90 -2.69
N LEU A 156 -19.82 5.21 -2.40
CA LEU A 156 -19.53 5.73 -1.05
C LEU A 156 -20.78 6.19 -0.29
N GLY A 157 -21.91 6.37 -0.99
CA GLY A 157 -23.15 6.85 -0.42
C GLY A 157 -23.60 6.02 0.79
N GLY A 158 -23.79 6.71 1.92
CA GLY A 158 -24.20 6.10 3.19
C GLY A 158 -23.12 5.28 3.90
N LEU A 159 -21.90 5.17 3.35
CA LEU A 159 -20.74 4.58 4.04
C LEU A 159 -19.90 5.63 4.75
N VAL A 160 -19.79 6.81 4.16
CA VAL A 160 -19.08 7.97 4.70
C VAL A 160 -19.96 9.21 4.59
N SER A 161 -19.57 10.28 5.29
CA SER A 161 -20.25 11.57 5.16
C SER A 161 -20.11 12.13 3.74
N ALA A 162 -21.13 12.85 3.28
CA ALA A 162 -21.22 13.32 1.90
C ALA A 162 -20.10 14.31 1.52
N ASP A 163 -19.59 15.06 2.49
CA ASP A 163 -18.44 15.95 2.35
C ASP A 163 -17.10 15.22 2.19
N CYS A 164 -17.04 13.94 2.54
CA CYS A 164 -15.87 13.09 2.31
C CYS A 164 -15.88 12.41 0.93
N ILE A 165 -16.98 12.51 0.17
CA ILE A 165 -17.10 11.89 -1.14
C ILE A 165 -16.32 12.73 -2.17
N PRO A 166 -15.36 12.14 -2.92
CA PRO A 166 -14.59 12.86 -3.92
C PRO A 166 -15.46 13.36 -5.06
N ASP A 167 -15.22 14.60 -5.47
CA ASP A 167 -15.82 15.18 -6.66
C ASP A 167 -14.95 14.98 -7.91
N ALA A 168 -15.44 15.45 -9.06
CA ALA A 168 -14.73 15.35 -10.34
C ALA A 168 -13.45 16.21 -10.43
N GLN A 169 -13.15 17.04 -9.43
CA GLN A 169 -11.94 17.87 -9.35
C GLN A 169 -10.96 17.38 -8.29
N SER A 170 -11.33 16.34 -7.54
CA SER A 170 -10.54 15.77 -6.48
C SER A 170 -9.34 15.04 -7.07
N MET A 171 -8.16 15.66 -6.92
CA MET A 171 -6.91 15.09 -7.41
C MET A 171 -6.26 14.19 -6.37
N ARG A 172 -5.82 13.00 -6.75
CA ARG A 172 -5.14 12.04 -5.87
C ARG A 172 -3.77 11.69 -6.37
N LYS A 173 -2.80 11.63 -5.46
CA LYS A 173 -1.43 11.20 -5.77
C LYS A 173 -1.26 9.73 -5.44
N TRP A 174 -0.56 9.03 -6.32
CA TRP A 174 -0.23 7.62 -6.13
C TRP A 174 1.12 7.31 -6.75
N ILE A 175 1.91 6.46 -6.11
CA ILE A 175 3.13 5.90 -6.68
C ILE A 175 2.73 4.62 -7.41
N ASP A 176 2.97 4.55 -8.72
CA ASP A 176 2.88 3.29 -9.46
C ASP A 176 3.79 2.25 -8.79
N PRO A 177 3.23 1.13 -8.29
CA PRO A 177 4.01 0.17 -7.54
C PRO A 177 5.15 -0.48 -8.34
N SER A 178 4.97 -0.60 -9.66
CA SER A 178 5.90 -1.26 -10.59
C SER A 178 6.98 -0.33 -11.14
N THR A 179 6.67 0.95 -11.35
CA THR A 179 7.63 1.90 -11.95
C THR A 179 8.22 2.88 -10.95
N GLY A 180 7.56 3.09 -9.80
CA GLY A 180 7.96 4.09 -8.82
C GLY A 180 7.65 5.53 -9.22
N LEU A 181 6.95 5.74 -10.34
CA LEU A 181 6.54 7.06 -10.79
C LEU A 181 5.35 7.55 -9.96
N LYS A 182 5.36 8.84 -9.60
CA LYS A 182 4.23 9.51 -8.97
C LYS A 182 3.25 9.95 -10.06
N GLU A 183 2.04 9.45 -9.99
CA GLU A 183 0.92 9.83 -10.86
C GLU A 183 -0.09 10.66 -10.08
N THR A 184 -0.89 11.45 -10.80
CA THR A 184 -1.99 12.22 -10.23
C THR A 184 -3.25 11.92 -11.04
N PHE A 185 -4.32 11.54 -10.34
CA PHE A 185 -5.61 11.13 -10.91
C PHE A 185 -6.72 12.06 -10.47
#